data_AF-A0A5N5TE22-F1
#
_entry.id   AF-A0A5N5TE22-F1
#
_cell.length_a   1.000
_cell.length_b   1.000
_cell.length_c   1.000
_cell.angle_alpha   90.00
_cell.angle_beta   90.00
_cell.angle_gamma   90.00
#
_symmetry.space_group_name_H-M   'P 1'
#
loop_
_entity.id
_entity.type
_entity.pdbx_description
1 polymer ?
#
loop_
_entity_poly.entity_id
_entity_poly.type
_entity_poly.pdbx_seq_one_letter_code
_entity_poly.pdbx_strand_id
1 'polypeptide(L)'
;MLLTKLCTPEHIGTHIDAPSHFSERGLTVDEIPLKNLMFVPAVVIDIRKKVKKNIIYQLTAKDVVEWVEEYGLFPNNSVVLVLTGWSSRYQDKVAYFGHASDPKKFIFPGVGVDAVQTILGYRNTSGINVVGIGLDTPSIDYGPSQIFRSHQEVAQANVYVLENLKNIESLQPKGMELMIVPLKLKGGSGSPCRVFARPQASDTSESDSNGCKEMKSNLLLPFILLIVILRLYR
;
A
#
# COMPACT_ATOMS: atom_id res chain seq x y z
N MET A 1 10.08 35.85 7.10
CA MET A 1 9.03 34.90 6.66
C MET A 1 9.69 33.93 5.70
N LEU A 2 9.90 32.67 6.10
CA LEU A 2 10.51 31.65 5.24
C LEU A 2 9.38 30.98 4.45
N LEU A 3 9.28 31.30 3.16
CA LEU A 3 8.41 30.63 2.20
C LEU A 3 9.30 29.86 1.22
N THR A 4 9.06 28.56 1.09
CA THR A 4 9.76 27.70 0.12
C THR A 4 8.79 27.34 -0.99
N LYS A 5 9.24 27.42 -2.25
CA LYS A 5 8.48 26.93 -3.40
C LYS A 5 8.81 25.46 -3.66
N LEU A 6 7.81 24.66 -4.01
CA LEU A 6 7.94 23.26 -4.38
C LEU A 6 7.47 23.08 -5.83
N CYS A 7 8.28 22.43 -6.66
CA CYS A 7 7.92 21.98 -8.00
C CYS A 7 8.38 20.53 -8.13
N THR A 8 7.49 19.64 -8.54
CA THR A 8 7.76 18.20 -8.59
C THR A 8 6.80 17.52 -9.56
N PRO A 9 7.21 16.42 -10.23
CA PRO A 9 6.26 15.55 -10.92
C PRO A 9 5.27 14.92 -9.94
N GLU A 10 4.14 14.43 -10.46
CA GLU A 10 3.11 13.70 -9.70
C GLU A 10 3.67 12.40 -9.09
N HIS A 11 4.50 11.69 -9.85
CA HIS A 11 5.08 10.39 -9.51
C HIS A 11 6.49 10.56 -8.94
N ILE A 12 6.61 11.08 -7.72
CA ILE A 12 7.91 11.22 -7.02
C ILE A 12 7.89 10.59 -5.64
N GLY A 13 8.98 9.90 -5.30
CA GLY A 13 9.13 9.26 -4.00
C GLY A 13 7.92 8.38 -3.66
N THR A 14 7.51 8.37 -2.40
CA THR A 14 6.24 7.72 -2.04
C THR A 14 5.08 8.50 -2.66
N HIS A 15 4.35 7.85 -3.55
CA HIS A 15 3.26 8.46 -4.30
C HIS A 15 2.13 7.46 -4.52
N ILE A 16 0.98 8.00 -4.93
CA ILE A 16 -0.16 7.24 -5.43
C ILE A 16 -0.27 7.40 -6.94
N ASP A 17 -0.55 6.31 -7.63
CA ASP A 17 -1.00 6.33 -9.02
C ASP A 17 -2.51 6.18 -9.04
N ALA A 18 -3.18 7.19 -9.59
CA ALA A 18 -4.59 7.10 -9.87
C ALA A 18 -4.80 6.19 -11.09
N PRO A 19 -5.96 5.49 -11.20
CA PRO A 19 -6.25 4.67 -12.37
C PRO A 19 -6.13 5.43 -13.72
N SER A 20 -6.35 6.75 -13.73
CA SER A 20 -6.18 7.57 -14.93
C SER A 20 -4.76 7.57 -15.50
N HIS A 21 -3.74 7.19 -14.71
CA HIS A 21 -2.35 7.09 -15.14
C HIS A 21 -2.14 6.10 -16.29
N PHE A 22 -2.93 5.02 -16.34
CA PHE A 22 -2.85 3.98 -17.38
C PHE A 22 -4.21 3.64 -18.02
N SER A 23 -5.27 4.40 -17.73
CA SER A 23 -6.61 4.19 -18.28
C SER A 23 -7.31 5.52 -18.50
N GLU A 24 -7.66 5.87 -19.73
CA GLU A 24 -8.35 7.13 -20.05
C GLU A 24 -9.71 7.30 -19.34
N ARG A 25 -10.32 6.18 -18.91
CA ARG A 25 -11.58 6.15 -18.16
C ARG A 25 -11.38 5.90 -16.66
N GLY A 26 -10.13 5.88 -16.22
CA GLY A 26 -9.76 5.69 -14.83
C GLY A 26 -10.06 6.91 -14.00
N LEU A 27 -10.34 6.71 -12.71
CA LEU A 27 -10.44 7.79 -11.74
C LEU A 27 -9.13 8.60 -11.72
N THR A 28 -9.26 9.92 -11.70
CA THR A 28 -8.14 10.82 -11.38
C THR A 28 -7.96 10.93 -9.86
N VAL A 29 -6.79 11.42 -9.40
CA VAL A 29 -6.43 11.37 -7.97
C VAL A 29 -7.42 12.14 -7.08
N ASP A 30 -8.04 13.21 -7.59
CA ASP A 30 -9.06 13.98 -6.86
C ASP A 30 -10.47 13.34 -6.86
N GLU A 31 -10.67 12.32 -7.68
CA GLU A 31 -11.92 11.56 -7.82
C GLU A 31 -11.92 10.24 -7.04
N ILE A 32 -10.77 9.80 -6.51
CA ILE A 32 -10.69 8.59 -5.69
C ILE A 32 -11.59 8.76 -4.45
N PRO A 33 -12.57 7.87 -4.21
CA PRO A 33 -13.47 7.99 -3.09
C PRO A 33 -12.72 7.99 -1.75
N LEU A 34 -13.11 8.87 -0.82
CA LEU A 34 -12.44 8.99 0.48
C LEU A 34 -12.44 7.67 1.28
N LYS A 35 -13.50 6.86 1.16
CA LYS A 35 -13.59 5.52 1.77
C LYS A 35 -12.55 4.52 1.24
N ASN A 36 -11.95 4.82 0.07
CA ASN A 36 -10.87 4.03 -0.51
C ASN A 36 -9.49 4.56 -0.07
N LEU A 37 -9.42 5.64 0.72
CA LEU A 37 -8.17 6.28 1.15
C LEU A 37 -8.00 6.34 2.67
N MET A 38 -9.10 6.52 3.42
CA MET A 38 -9.08 6.69 4.88
C MET A 38 -9.53 5.43 5.62
N PHE A 39 -8.71 4.98 6.57
CA PHE A 39 -8.96 3.82 7.42
C PHE A 39 -9.26 2.55 6.60
N VAL A 40 -8.48 2.35 5.53
CA VAL A 40 -8.69 1.26 4.57
C VAL A 40 -7.98 0.01 5.10
N PRO A 41 -8.68 -1.12 5.32
CA PRO A 41 -8.04 -2.36 5.72
C PRO A 41 -6.87 -2.71 4.80
N ALA A 42 -5.78 -3.18 5.37
CA ALA A 42 -4.62 -3.62 4.61
C ALA A 42 -4.14 -4.99 5.04
N VAL A 43 -3.60 -5.70 4.05
CA VAL A 43 -2.94 -6.98 4.22
C VAL A 43 -1.53 -6.91 3.69
N VAL A 44 -0.62 -7.73 4.21
CA VAL A 44 0.79 -7.75 3.77
C VAL A 44 1.15 -9.14 3.25
N ILE A 45 1.56 -9.20 1.99
CA ILE A 45 2.14 -10.39 1.37
C ILE A 45 3.67 -10.24 1.33
N ASP A 46 4.38 -11.04 2.14
CA ASP A 46 5.85 -11.00 2.24
C ASP A 46 6.51 -11.94 1.23
N ILE A 47 7.20 -11.36 0.24
CA ILE A 47 7.97 -12.09 -0.77
C ILE A 47 9.48 -11.88 -0.64
N ARG A 48 9.99 -11.29 0.45
CA ARG A 48 11.42 -11.00 0.65
C ARG A 48 12.30 -12.22 0.45
N LYS A 49 11.87 -13.39 0.95
CA LYS A 49 12.63 -14.65 0.78
C LYS A 49 12.74 -15.07 -0.68
N LYS A 50 11.71 -14.80 -1.49
CA LYS A 50 11.67 -15.12 -2.93
C LYS A 50 12.51 -14.12 -3.72
N VAL A 51 12.41 -12.82 -3.39
CA VAL A 51 13.25 -11.74 -3.95
C VAL A 51 14.74 -11.92 -3.67
N LYS A 52 15.12 -12.42 -2.48
CA LYS A 52 16.52 -12.76 -2.17
C LYS A 52 17.10 -13.84 -3.10
N LYS A 53 16.25 -14.75 -3.60
CA LYS A 53 16.67 -15.83 -4.52
C LYS A 53 16.62 -15.38 -5.98
N ASN A 54 15.71 -14.49 -6.32
CA ASN A 54 15.56 -13.91 -7.65
C ASN A 54 15.29 -12.39 -7.51
N ILE A 55 16.29 -11.57 -7.85
CA ILE A 55 16.23 -10.11 -7.64
C ILE A 55 15.13 -9.42 -8.48
N ILE A 56 14.65 -10.05 -9.54
CA ILE A 56 13.54 -9.59 -10.39
C ILE A 56 12.26 -10.42 -10.15
N TYR A 57 12.14 -11.07 -8.98
CA TYR A 57 10.97 -11.85 -8.65
C TYR A 57 9.70 -11.00 -8.72
N GLN A 58 8.66 -11.58 -9.30
CA GLN A 58 7.34 -10.98 -9.35
C GLN A 58 6.43 -11.77 -8.43
N LEU A 59 5.64 -11.09 -7.59
CA LEU A 59 4.54 -11.75 -6.88
C LEU A 59 3.70 -12.52 -7.90
N THR A 60 3.42 -13.79 -7.63
CA THR A 60 2.68 -14.70 -8.53
C THR A 60 1.28 -15.00 -8.00
N ALA A 61 0.41 -15.53 -8.85
CA ALA A 61 -0.90 -16.02 -8.45
C ALA A 61 -0.81 -17.06 -7.33
N LYS A 62 0.20 -17.94 -7.40
CA LYS A 62 0.46 -18.94 -6.37
C LYS A 62 0.74 -18.31 -5.01
N ASP A 63 1.55 -17.24 -4.97
CA ASP A 63 1.86 -16.54 -3.71
C ASP A 63 0.61 -15.93 -3.07
N VAL A 64 -0.29 -15.40 -3.92
CA VAL A 64 -1.57 -14.83 -3.48
C VAL A 64 -2.47 -15.91 -2.90
N VAL A 65 -2.58 -17.07 -3.56
CA VAL A 65 -3.37 -18.21 -3.09
C VAL A 65 -2.81 -18.77 -1.78
N GLU A 66 -1.50 -19.01 -1.71
CA GLU A 66 -0.82 -19.48 -0.48
C GLU A 66 -1.11 -18.53 0.71
N TRP A 67 -1.08 -17.21 0.47
CA TRP A 67 -1.39 -16.23 1.50
C TRP A 67 -2.87 -16.33 1.95
N VAL A 68 -3.81 -16.48 1.01
CA VAL A 68 -5.24 -16.62 1.32
C VAL A 68 -5.53 -17.93 2.05
N GLU A 69 -4.82 -19.01 1.74
CA GLU A 69 -4.92 -20.28 2.47
C GLU A 69 -4.44 -20.15 3.92
N GLU A 70 -3.37 -19.39 4.17
CA GLU A 70 -2.80 -19.18 5.50
C GLU A 70 -3.62 -18.20 6.35
N TYR A 71 -4.05 -17.09 5.77
CA TYR A 71 -4.61 -15.95 6.49
C TYR A 71 -6.11 -15.71 6.24
N GLY A 72 -6.72 -16.48 5.35
CA GLY A 72 -8.09 -16.29 4.86
C GLY A 72 -8.20 -15.18 3.82
N LEU A 73 -9.41 -15.02 3.27
CA LEU A 73 -9.70 -13.99 2.26
C LEU A 73 -9.37 -12.57 2.72
N PHE A 74 -9.08 -11.69 1.75
CA PHE A 74 -8.86 -10.27 2.01
C PHE A 74 -10.14 -9.61 2.56
N PRO A 75 -10.02 -8.59 3.44
CA PRO A 75 -11.17 -7.76 3.79
C PRO A 75 -11.74 -7.07 2.54
N ASN A 76 -13.06 -6.87 2.50
CA ASN A 76 -13.65 -6.04 1.46
C ASN A 76 -13.17 -4.58 1.59
N ASN A 77 -13.03 -3.89 0.47
CA ASN A 77 -12.50 -2.52 0.39
C ASN A 77 -11.10 -2.42 1.03
N SER A 78 -10.16 -3.27 0.61
CA SER A 78 -8.82 -3.36 1.19
C SER A 78 -7.70 -2.99 0.23
N VAL A 79 -6.50 -2.77 0.81
CA VAL A 79 -5.24 -2.60 0.09
C VAL A 79 -4.36 -3.83 0.30
N VAL A 80 -3.82 -4.36 -0.78
CA VAL A 80 -2.80 -5.42 -0.72
C VAL A 80 -1.41 -4.80 -0.77
N LEU A 81 -0.65 -4.91 0.31
CA LEU A 81 0.74 -4.49 0.38
C LEU A 81 1.67 -5.66 0.05
N VAL A 82 2.62 -5.44 -0.84
CA VAL A 82 3.62 -6.42 -1.24
C VAL A 82 4.97 -6.00 -0.66
N LEU A 83 5.46 -6.79 0.29
CA LEU A 83 6.74 -6.55 0.94
C LEU A 83 7.85 -7.29 0.20
N THR A 84 8.67 -6.54 -0.54
CA THR A 84 9.80 -7.07 -1.30
C THR A 84 11.14 -6.86 -0.58
N GLY A 85 11.20 -5.91 0.36
CA GLY A 85 12.40 -5.50 1.10
C GLY A 85 13.27 -4.49 0.35
N TRP A 86 12.79 -3.99 -0.79
CA TRP A 86 13.49 -3.12 -1.72
C TRP A 86 13.70 -1.70 -1.20
N SER A 87 12.83 -1.23 -0.29
CA SER A 87 12.96 0.10 0.33
C SER A 87 14.30 0.36 1.02
N SER A 88 14.99 -0.70 1.46
CA SER A 88 16.34 -0.61 2.04
C SER A 88 17.39 -0.01 1.09
N ARG A 89 17.12 -0.03 -0.23
CA ARG A 89 18.03 0.46 -1.28
C ARG A 89 17.78 1.91 -1.69
N TYR A 90 16.70 2.54 -1.21
CA TYR A 90 16.20 3.83 -1.72
C TYR A 90 17.23 4.97 -1.74
N GLN A 91 18.17 4.99 -0.79
CA GLN A 91 19.20 6.03 -0.71
C GLN A 91 20.33 5.89 -1.74
N ASP A 92 20.50 4.70 -2.32
CA ASP A 92 21.48 4.44 -3.37
C ASP A 92 20.73 4.20 -4.69
N LYS A 93 20.80 5.19 -5.59
CA LYS A 93 20.11 5.14 -6.88
C LYS A 93 20.50 3.92 -7.71
N VAL A 94 21.77 3.54 -7.72
CA VAL A 94 22.25 2.39 -8.51
C VAL A 94 21.75 1.09 -7.88
N ALA A 95 21.77 0.98 -6.56
CA ALA A 95 21.20 -0.18 -5.88
C ALA A 95 19.66 -0.25 -6.05
N TYR A 96 18.97 0.88 -6.05
CA TYR A 96 17.50 0.95 -6.11
C TYR A 96 16.97 0.62 -7.50
N PHE A 97 17.63 1.08 -8.55
CA PHE A 97 17.20 0.85 -9.93
C PHE A 97 17.97 -0.27 -10.63
N GLY A 98 19.09 -0.74 -10.07
CA GLY A 98 20.01 -1.65 -10.75
C GLY A 98 20.85 -1.01 -11.86
N HIS A 99 20.55 0.25 -12.24
CA HIS A 99 21.27 1.04 -13.22
C HIS A 99 21.14 2.53 -12.89
N ALA A 100 22.14 3.35 -13.24
CA ALA A 100 22.20 4.75 -12.84
C ALA A 100 21.09 5.64 -13.43
N SER A 101 20.62 5.32 -14.66
CA SER A 101 19.71 6.20 -15.40
C SER A 101 19.02 5.61 -16.63
N ASP A 102 19.14 4.31 -16.92
CA ASP A 102 18.58 3.71 -18.14
C ASP A 102 17.40 2.81 -17.76
N PRO A 103 16.14 3.26 -17.96
CA PRO A 103 14.96 2.49 -17.58
C PRO A 103 14.87 1.12 -18.26
N LYS A 104 15.49 0.94 -19.44
CA LYS A 104 15.52 -0.35 -20.14
C LYS A 104 16.39 -1.39 -19.45
N LYS A 105 17.21 -0.97 -18.51
CA LYS A 105 18.15 -1.80 -17.74
C LYS A 105 17.80 -1.85 -16.26
N PHE A 106 16.60 -1.40 -15.88
CA PHE A 106 16.22 -1.44 -14.48
C PHE A 106 16.04 -2.87 -13.98
N ILE A 107 16.48 -3.10 -12.75
CA ILE A 107 16.46 -4.40 -12.08
C ILE A 107 15.89 -4.19 -10.68
N PHE A 108 14.63 -4.57 -10.52
CA PHE A 108 13.93 -4.61 -9.23
C PHE A 108 12.72 -5.55 -9.35
N PRO A 109 12.24 -6.13 -8.23
CA PRO A 109 11.09 -7.02 -8.22
C PRO A 109 9.78 -6.27 -8.47
N GLY A 110 8.68 -6.98 -8.61
CA GLY A 110 7.37 -6.34 -8.79
C GLY A 110 6.20 -7.28 -8.50
N VAL A 111 5.05 -6.97 -9.08
CA VAL A 111 3.84 -7.79 -9.03
C VAL A 111 3.55 -8.33 -10.42
N GLY A 112 3.43 -9.64 -10.54
CA GLY A 112 3.11 -10.31 -11.79
C GLY A 112 1.67 -10.06 -12.20
N VAL A 113 1.42 -10.08 -13.51
CA VAL A 113 0.08 -9.90 -14.08
C VAL A 113 -0.90 -10.95 -13.56
N ASP A 114 -0.43 -12.19 -13.38
CA ASP A 114 -1.19 -13.30 -12.81
C ASP A 114 -1.59 -13.05 -11.34
N ALA A 115 -0.70 -12.46 -10.54
CA ALA A 115 -1.02 -12.02 -9.18
C ALA A 115 -2.05 -10.89 -9.17
N VAL A 116 -1.89 -9.87 -10.03
CA VAL A 116 -2.86 -8.78 -10.16
C VAL A 116 -4.24 -9.34 -10.52
N GLN A 117 -4.32 -10.19 -11.53
CA GLN A 117 -5.58 -10.82 -11.96
C GLN A 117 -6.21 -11.68 -10.85
N THR A 118 -5.38 -12.40 -10.08
CA THR A 118 -5.86 -13.20 -8.93
C THR A 118 -6.42 -12.32 -7.83
N ILE A 119 -5.70 -11.25 -7.45
CA ILE A 119 -6.12 -10.28 -6.42
C ILE A 119 -7.46 -9.64 -6.82
N LEU A 120 -7.58 -9.18 -8.06
CA LEU A 120 -8.79 -8.53 -8.57
C LEU A 120 -9.94 -9.53 -8.79
N GLY A 121 -9.61 -10.78 -9.13
CA GLY A 121 -10.57 -11.86 -9.38
C GLY A 121 -11.45 -12.19 -8.18
N TYR A 122 -10.98 -11.94 -6.95
CA TYR A 122 -11.77 -12.12 -5.72
C TYR A 122 -13.02 -11.23 -5.65
N ARG A 123 -13.11 -10.17 -6.46
CA ARG A 123 -14.35 -9.41 -6.66
C ARG A 123 -15.46 -10.29 -7.22
N ASN A 124 -15.13 -11.10 -8.22
CA ASN A 124 -16.11 -11.93 -8.94
C ASN A 124 -16.41 -13.23 -8.19
N THR A 125 -15.42 -13.82 -7.54
CA THR A 125 -15.58 -15.13 -6.88
C THR A 125 -16.11 -15.03 -5.45
N SER A 126 -15.82 -13.94 -4.74
CA SER A 126 -16.13 -13.79 -3.31
C SER A 126 -16.75 -12.43 -2.94
N GLY A 127 -17.00 -11.54 -3.91
CA GLY A 127 -17.53 -10.20 -3.66
C GLY A 127 -16.54 -9.24 -3.00
N ILE A 128 -15.24 -9.60 -2.96
CA ILE A 128 -14.21 -8.84 -2.25
C ILE A 128 -13.58 -7.81 -3.17
N ASN A 129 -13.71 -6.54 -2.80
CA ASN A 129 -13.13 -5.45 -3.57
C ASN A 129 -11.78 -5.04 -2.98
N VAL A 130 -10.69 -5.30 -3.71
CA VAL A 130 -9.41 -4.62 -3.47
C VAL A 130 -9.46 -3.27 -4.17
N VAL A 131 -9.07 -2.21 -3.46
CA VAL A 131 -9.11 -0.82 -3.94
C VAL A 131 -7.72 -0.24 -4.19
N GLY A 132 -6.67 -0.87 -3.68
CA GLY A 132 -5.30 -0.51 -3.96
C GLY A 132 -4.31 -1.66 -3.87
N ILE A 133 -3.19 -1.54 -4.58
CA ILE A 133 -2.01 -2.39 -4.42
C ILE A 133 -0.81 -1.51 -4.10
N GLY A 134 -0.10 -1.80 -3.01
CA GLY A 134 1.06 -1.01 -2.60
C GLY A 134 2.32 -1.86 -2.48
N LEU A 135 3.49 -1.27 -2.77
CA LEU A 135 4.76 -1.96 -2.66
C LEU A 135 5.94 -1.01 -2.43
N ASP A 136 7.08 -1.59 -2.04
CA ASP A 136 8.29 -0.86 -1.66
C ASP A 136 9.31 -0.67 -2.80
N THR A 137 8.88 -0.86 -4.05
CA THR A 137 9.66 -0.69 -5.29
C THR A 137 9.24 0.59 -6.05
N PRO A 138 10.03 1.05 -7.04
CA PRO A 138 9.71 2.25 -7.81
C PRO A 138 8.66 2.05 -8.91
N SER A 139 8.09 0.85 -9.03
CA SER A 139 7.04 0.51 -9.99
C SER A 139 6.32 -0.77 -9.52
N ILE A 140 5.00 -0.89 -9.74
CA ILE A 140 4.26 -2.16 -9.57
C ILE A 140 4.75 -3.24 -10.54
N ASP A 141 5.08 -2.87 -11.77
CA ASP A 141 5.78 -3.73 -12.70
C ASP A 141 7.24 -3.92 -12.26
N TYR A 142 7.79 -5.11 -12.50
CA TYR A 142 9.22 -5.37 -12.31
C TYR A 142 10.10 -4.55 -13.27
N GLY A 143 11.34 -4.25 -12.87
CA GLY A 143 12.21 -3.30 -13.57
C GLY A 143 12.41 -3.54 -15.08
N PRO A 144 12.62 -4.79 -15.54
CA PRO A 144 12.74 -5.07 -16.97
C PRO A 144 11.46 -4.85 -17.81
N SER A 145 10.29 -4.68 -17.21
CA SER A 145 9.03 -4.47 -17.94
C SER A 145 9.13 -3.25 -18.85
N GLN A 146 8.70 -3.40 -20.11
CA GLN A 146 8.65 -2.30 -21.10
C GLN A 146 7.22 -1.93 -21.50
N ILE A 147 6.24 -2.75 -21.10
CA ILE A 147 4.84 -2.61 -21.50
C ILE A 147 3.92 -2.28 -20.32
N PHE A 148 4.44 -2.35 -19.08
CA PHE A 148 3.74 -1.97 -17.85
C PHE A 148 2.37 -2.68 -17.71
N ARG A 149 2.36 -4.00 -17.92
CA ARG A 149 1.10 -4.74 -18.01
C ARG A 149 0.40 -4.80 -16.65
N SER A 150 1.14 -4.84 -15.54
CA SER A 150 0.53 -4.81 -14.21
C SER A 150 -0.19 -3.49 -13.98
N HIS A 151 0.44 -2.35 -14.28
CA HIS A 151 -0.22 -1.03 -14.25
C HIS A 151 -1.51 -0.99 -15.08
N GLN A 152 -1.48 -1.51 -16.32
CA GLN A 152 -2.66 -1.51 -17.18
C GLN A 152 -3.83 -2.29 -16.56
N GLU A 153 -3.58 -3.44 -15.96
CA GLU A 153 -4.61 -4.30 -15.37
C GLU A 153 -5.22 -3.67 -14.12
N VAL A 154 -4.43 -3.10 -13.19
CA VAL A 154 -4.99 -2.38 -12.03
C VAL A 154 -5.75 -1.12 -12.44
N ALA A 155 -5.24 -0.35 -13.41
CA ALA A 155 -5.90 0.85 -13.90
C ALA A 155 -7.26 0.55 -14.56
N GLN A 156 -7.34 -0.50 -15.38
CA GLN A 156 -8.60 -0.93 -15.99
C GLN A 156 -9.65 -1.38 -14.95
N ALA A 157 -9.20 -1.88 -13.80
CA ALA A 157 -10.07 -2.29 -12.69
C ALA A 157 -10.45 -1.13 -11.74
N ASN A 158 -10.01 0.10 -12.01
CA ASN A 158 -10.15 1.27 -11.13
C ASN A 158 -9.54 1.06 -9.73
N VAL A 159 -8.36 0.43 -9.70
CA VAL A 159 -7.56 0.19 -8.48
C VAL A 159 -6.31 1.07 -8.54
N TYR A 160 -6.02 1.80 -7.48
CA TYR A 160 -4.83 2.66 -7.41
C TYR A 160 -3.57 1.87 -7.03
N VAL A 161 -2.40 2.45 -7.29
CA VAL A 161 -1.10 1.89 -6.88
C VAL A 161 -0.42 2.80 -5.88
N LEU A 162 0.29 2.23 -4.89
CA LEU A 162 1.17 2.96 -4.00
C LEU A 162 2.61 2.48 -4.17
N GLU A 163 3.50 3.37 -4.56
CA GLU A 163 4.89 3.00 -4.88
C GLU A 163 5.88 3.65 -3.92
N ASN A 164 7.09 3.10 -3.89
CA ASN A 164 8.18 3.57 -3.02
C ASN A 164 7.75 3.65 -1.54
N LEU A 165 6.92 2.71 -1.07
CA LEU A 165 6.56 2.61 0.34
C LEU A 165 7.79 2.18 1.17
N LYS A 166 7.75 2.47 2.47
CA LYS A 166 8.80 2.08 3.43
C LYS A 166 8.16 1.61 4.75
N ASN A 167 8.88 0.79 5.51
CA ASN A 167 8.46 0.23 6.80
C ASN A 167 7.29 -0.76 6.71
N ILE A 168 7.01 -1.35 5.53
CA ILE A 168 5.98 -2.40 5.40
C ILE A 168 6.35 -3.61 6.28
N GLU A 169 7.64 -3.87 6.50
CA GLU A 169 8.16 -4.94 7.35
C GLU A 169 7.81 -4.79 8.84
N SER A 170 7.31 -3.62 9.26
CA SER A 170 6.83 -3.38 10.63
C SER A 170 5.34 -3.70 10.81
N LEU A 171 4.63 -4.01 9.73
CA LEU A 171 3.19 -4.27 9.72
C LEU A 171 2.92 -5.77 9.93
N GLN A 172 1.75 -6.06 10.49
CA GLN A 172 1.25 -7.43 10.60
C GLN A 172 0.64 -7.89 9.26
N PRO A 173 0.60 -9.22 8.98
CA PRO A 173 -0.04 -9.74 7.77
C PRO A 173 -1.50 -9.31 7.61
N LYS A 174 -2.24 -9.18 8.73
CA LYS A 174 -3.65 -8.74 8.78
C LYS A 174 -3.89 -7.82 9.99
N GLY A 175 -5.07 -7.19 10.01
CA GLY A 175 -5.51 -6.35 11.12
C GLY A 175 -4.88 -4.96 11.11
N MET A 176 -4.40 -4.51 9.94
CA MET A 176 -3.86 -3.18 9.74
C MET A 176 -4.85 -2.34 8.94
N GLU A 177 -4.79 -1.02 9.08
CA GLU A 177 -5.50 -0.08 8.22
C GLU A 177 -4.60 1.10 7.83
N LEU A 178 -4.86 1.64 6.64
CA LEU A 178 -4.07 2.70 6.03
C LEU A 178 -4.84 4.03 6.02
N MET A 179 -4.08 5.10 6.17
CA MET A 179 -4.49 6.46 5.79
C MET A 179 -3.58 6.92 4.67
N ILE A 180 -4.14 7.06 3.48
CA ILE A 180 -3.45 7.41 2.25
C ILE A 180 -3.81 8.85 1.93
N VAL A 181 -2.86 9.77 2.09
CA VAL A 181 -3.10 11.22 2.02
C VAL A 181 -2.38 11.81 0.79
N PRO A 182 -3.01 11.74 -0.39
CA PRO A 182 -2.49 12.37 -1.60
C PRO A 182 -2.79 13.88 -1.63
N LEU A 183 -2.10 14.59 -2.51
CA LEU A 183 -2.53 15.92 -2.91
C LEU A 183 -3.79 15.79 -3.77
N LYS A 184 -4.80 16.62 -3.49
CA LYS A 184 -6.04 16.66 -4.29
C LYS A 184 -5.85 17.48 -5.56
N LEU A 185 -5.02 16.96 -6.47
CA LEU A 185 -4.71 17.61 -7.76
C LEU A 185 -5.85 17.36 -8.74
N LYS A 186 -6.48 18.43 -9.23
CA LYS A 186 -7.62 18.34 -10.14
C LYS A 186 -7.23 17.65 -11.45
N GLY A 187 -7.83 16.49 -11.74
CA GLY A 187 -7.54 15.70 -12.93
C GLY A 187 -6.17 15.03 -12.92
N GLY A 188 -5.49 14.98 -11.77
CA GLY A 188 -4.13 14.46 -11.66
C GLY A 188 -4.07 12.94 -11.88
N SER A 189 -3.00 12.47 -12.53
CA SER A 189 -2.76 11.02 -12.73
C SER A 189 -2.10 10.35 -11.53
N GLY A 190 -1.58 11.14 -10.60
CA GLY A 190 -1.06 10.70 -9.33
C GLY A 190 -0.75 11.87 -8.42
N SER A 191 -0.12 11.60 -7.28
CA SER A 191 0.53 12.65 -6.50
C SER A 191 1.51 12.09 -5.46
N PRO A 192 2.49 12.88 -5.01
CA PRO A 192 3.25 12.55 -3.81
C PRO A 192 2.27 12.35 -2.66
N CYS A 193 2.45 11.26 -1.92
CA CYS A 193 1.46 10.80 -0.96
C CYS A 193 2.12 10.49 0.37
N ARG A 194 1.49 10.97 1.45
CA ARG A 194 1.86 10.54 2.80
C ARG A 194 0.98 9.36 3.19
N VAL A 195 1.60 8.20 3.38
CA VAL A 195 0.91 6.97 3.78
C VAL A 195 1.23 6.65 5.23
N PHE A 196 0.20 6.39 6.02
CA PHE A 196 0.29 5.95 7.40
C PHE A 196 -0.39 4.61 7.56
N ALA A 197 0.06 3.82 8.54
CA ALA A 197 -0.58 2.58 8.94
C ALA A 197 -0.78 2.55 10.46
N ARG A 198 -1.87 1.93 10.90
CA ARG A 198 -2.11 1.59 12.31
C ARG A 198 -2.80 0.23 12.42
N PRO A 199 -2.74 -0.45 13.58
CA PRO A 199 -3.65 -1.56 13.84
C PRO A 199 -5.11 -1.10 13.72
N GLN A 200 -5.96 -1.96 13.19
CA GLN A 200 -7.41 -1.75 13.20
C GLN A 200 -7.89 -1.64 14.64
N ALA A 201 -8.88 -0.78 14.87
CA ALA A 201 -9.58 -0.78 16.15
C ALA A 201 -10.25 -2.15 16.32
N SER A 202 -10.05 -2.80 17.46
CA SER A 202 -10.88 -3.93 17.82
C SER A 202 -12.32 -3.45 17.94
N ASP A 203 -13.26 -4.11 17.26
CA ASP A 203 -14.68 -3.95 17.57
C ASP A 203 -14.88 -4.40 19.03
N THR A 204 -14.85 -3.45 19.97
CA THR A 204 -15.38 -3.67 21.31
C THR A 204 -16.90 -3.61 21.22
N SER A 205 -17.50 -4.57 20.51
CA SER A 205 -18.89 -4.93 20.72
C SER A 205 -18.92 -6.00 21.82
N GLU A 206 -18.58 -5.60 23.04
CA GLU A 206 -19.12 -6.29 24.21
C GLU A 206 -20.62 -5.99 24.21
N SER A 207 -21.41 -6.99 23.79
CA SER A 207 -22.82 -7.05 24.12
C SER A 207 -22.92 -7.30 25.62
N ASP A 208 -22.77 -6.25 26.43
CA ASP A 208 -23.08 -6.25 27.85
C ASP A 208 -24.59 -6.29 28.04
N SER A 209 -25.19 -7.44 27.74
CA SER A 209 -26.46 -7.84 28.32
C SER A 209 -26.19 -8.61 29.61
N ASN A 210 -25.76 -7.90 30.67
CA ASN A 210 -25.82 -8.38 32.05
C ASN A 210 -25.63 -7.21 33.05
N GLY A 211 -26.58 -6.28 33.06
CA GLY A 211 -26.72 -5.32 34.15
C GLY A 211 -27.41 -5.97 35.35
N CYS A 212 -26.64 -6.51 36.29
CA CYS A 212 -26.79 -6.26 37.73
C CYS A 212 -25.75 -7.07 38.53
N LYS A 213 -24.67 -6.41 38.97
CA LYS A 213 -24.06 -6.60 40.29
C LYS A 213 -23.09 -5.45 40.56
N GLU A 214 -23.39 -4.71 41.63
CA GLU A 214 -22.58 -3.62 42.15
C GLU A 214 -21.23 -4.06 42.73
N MET A 215 -20.35 -3.04 42.86
CA MET A 215 -19.28 -2.83 43.85
C MET A 215 -17.91 -3.50 43.53
N LYS A 216 -16.76 -2.80 43.51
CA LYS A 216 -16.28 -1.64 44.29
C LYS A 216 -15.21 -0.82 43.56
N SER A 217 -15.03 0.41 44.02
CA SER A 217 -14.00 1.39 43.65
C SER A 217 -12.56 0.91 43.85
N ASN A 218 -11.68 1.29 42.91
CA ASN A 218 -10.43 2.04 43.13
C ASN A 218 -9.48 1.82 41.94
N LEU A 219 -9.34 2.81 41.05
CA LEU A 219 -8.10 3.58 40.88
C LEU A 219 -8.23 4.45 39.61
N LEU A 220 -8.08 5.77 39.79
CA LEU A 220 -8.06 6.76 38.73
C LEU A 220 -6.85 6.57 37.80
N LEU A 221 -7.12 6.57 36.47
CA LEU A 221 -6.52 7.33 35.34
C LEU A 221 -4.98 7.60 35.27
N PRO A 222 -4.40 7.92 34.07
CA PRO A 222 -4.98 7.99 32.72
C PRO A 222 -4.19 7.30 31.61
N PHE A 223 -4.92 6.90 30.57
CA PHE A 223 -4.46 6.76 29.19
C PHE A 223 -3.97 8.11 28.64
N ILE A 224 -2.66 8.31 28.48
CA ILE A 224 -2.08 9.26 27.51
C ILE A 224 -0.68 8.76 27.13
N LEU A 225 -0.49 8.29 25.89
CA LEU A 225 0.77 8.54 25.18
C LEU A 225 0.54 8.63 23.66
N LEU A 226 0.17 9.83 23.26
CA LEU A 226 0.34 10.38 21.92
C LEU A 226 1.86 10.55 21.68
N ILE A 227 2.50 9.72 20.85
CA ILE A 227 3.84 10.02 20.35
C ILE A 227 3.69 10.64 18.96
N VAL A 228 3.71 11.98 18.92
CA VAL A 228 4.07 12.76 17.75
C VAL A 228 5.49 13.30 17.93
N ILE A 229 6.28 13.03 16.90
CA ILE A 229 7.67 13.37 16.56
C ILE A 229 8.10 14.81 16.93
N LEU A 230 9.34 14.99 17.40
CA LEU A 230 10.27 16.08 17.01
C LEU A 230 11.68 15.93 17.63
N ARG A 231 12.70 15.75 16.79
CA ARG A 231 14.13 16.18 16.93
C ARG A 231 14.84 15.78 15.63
N LEU A 232 14.94 16.63 14.60
CA LEU A 232 15.83 17.79 14.43
C LEU A 232 17.28 17.56 14.87
N TYR A 233 18.15 17.52 13.85
CA TYR A 233 19.57 17.89 13.77
C TYR A 233 20.57 17.33 14.81
N ARG A 234 21.46 16.46 14.31
CA ARG A 234 22.89 16.76 14.20
C ARG A 234 23.48 16.05 13.00
#